data_AF-A0A0A6PFW6-F1
#
_entry.id   AF-A0A0A6PFW6-F1
#
_cell.length_a   1.000
_cell.length_b   1.000
_cell.length_c   1.000
_cell.angle_alpha   90.00
_cell.angle_beta   90.00
_cell.angle_gamma   90.00
#
_symmetry.space_group_name_H-M   'P 1'
#
loop_
_entity.id
_entity.type
_entity.pdbx_description
1 polymer ?
#
loop_
_entity_poly.entity_id
_entity_poly.type
_entity_poly.pdbx_seq_one_letter_code
_entity_poly.pdbx_strand_id
1 'polypeptide(L)'
;MEQMLKDCSESRFDRIWTNYCLSLPQTTVLEVDVLAEGEDADCCWALAFELKNRDVKKPPSLQEAQLFVTKIKGIKQSLAQSKGIPVKFVCPVYLSAKGFAPSIESWLHEQGVLTADWESWESSN
;
A
#
# COMPACT_ATOMS: atom_id res chain seq x y z
N MET A 1 -3.26 13.54 3.27
CA MET A 1 -2.05 12.87 2.74
C MET A 1 -0.79 13.31 3.49
N GLU A 2 -0.52 14.62 3.58
CA GLU A 2 0.73 15.16 4.17
C GLU A 2 1.04 14.66 5.59
N GLN A 3 0.06 14.69 6.51
CA GLN A 3 0.28 14.18 7.87
C GLN A 3 0.64 12.69 7.90
N MET A 4 -0.02 11.86 7.07
CA MET A 4 0.29 10.43 6.96
C MET A 4 1.71 10.22 6.43
N LEU A 5 2.14 11.01 5.44
CA LEU A 5 3.50 10.94 4.89
C LEU A 5 4.54 11.30 5.94
N LYS A 6 4.30 12.39 6.69
CA LYS A 6 5.17 12.78 7.81
C LYS A 6 5.25 11.67 8.85
N ASP A 7 4.10 11.20 9.32
CA ASP A 7 4.03 10.11 10.30
C ASP A 7 4.75 8.87 9.79
N CYS A 8 4.53 8.48 8.53
CA CYS A 8 5.18 7.33 7.90
C CYS A 8 6.70 7.49 7.81
N SER A 9 7.20 8.69 7.54
CA SER A 9 8.65 8.96 7.43
C SER A 9 9.38 8.96 8.78
N GLU A 10 8.67 9.28 9.86
CA GLU A 10 9.20 9.33 11.22
C GLU A 10 8.99 8.00 11.97
N SER A 11 8.16 7.11 11.44
CA SER A 11 7.80 5.84 12.09
C SER A 11 8.83 4.75 11.85
N ARG A 12 9.03 3.92 12.89
CA ARG A 12 9.83 2.70 12.80
C ARG A 12 8.99 1.53 12.30
N PHE A 13 9.57 0.68 11.46
CA PHE A 13 8.95 -0.56 11.01
C PHE A 13 9.82 -1.74 11.46
N ASP A 14 9.25 -2.63 12.27
CA ASP A 14 9.99 -3.72 12.93
C ASP A 14 9.69 -5.09 12.33
N ARG A 15 8.60 -5.20 11.56
CA ARG A 15 8.21 -6.45 10.90
C ARG A 15 7.99 -6.18 9.43
N ILE A 16 8.70 -6.91 8.59
CA ILE A 16 8.65 -6.75 7.14
C ILE A 16 8.43 -8.12 6.53
N TRP A 17 7.43 -8.21 5.66
CA TRP A 17 7.12 -9.40 4.88
C TRP A 17 7.13 -9.06 3.40
N THR A 18 7.59 -10.02 2.60
CA THR A 18 7.43 -10.03 1.15
C THR A 18 6.44 -11.12 0.76
N ASN A 19 5.58 -10.87 -0.23
CA ASN A 19 4.50 -11.77 -0.66
C ASN A 19 3.60 -12.15 0.53
N TYR A 20 3.13 -11.14 1.26
CA TYR A 20 2.32 -11.32 2.47
C TYR A 20 0.91 -11.78 2.12
N CYS A 21 0.54 -12.98 2.59
CA CYS A 21 -0.80 -13.53 2.43
C CYS A 21 -1.73 -13.03 3.53
N LEU A 22 -2.60 -12.08 3.19
CA LEU A 22 -3.70 -11.63 4.01
C LEU A 22 -4.87 -12.61 3.91
N SER A 23 -5.22 -13.24 5.03
CA SER A 23 -6.38 -14.11 5.14
C SER A 23 -7.41 -13.49 6.07
N LEU A 24 -8.57 -13.10 5.54
CA LEU A 24 -9.72 -12.62 6.33
C LEU A 24 -10.86 -13.65 6.29
N PRO A 25 -11.67 -13.76 7.37
CA PRO A 25 -12.79 -14.68 7.40
C PRO A 25 -13.71 -14.51 6.17
N GLN A 26 -14.08 -15.62 5.54
CA GLN A 26 -15.01 -15.65 4.40
C GLN A 26 -14.53 -14.88 3.15
N THR A 27 -13.22 -14.64 3.01
CA THR A 27 -12.62 -14.01 1.82
C THR A 27 -11.59 -14.92 1.17
N THR A 28 -11.35 -14.74 -0.13
CA THR A 28 -10.19 -15.33 -0.80
C THR A 28 -8.91 -14.71 -0.24
N VAL A 29 -7.86 -15.52 -0.11
CA VAL A 29 -6.54 -15.04 0.31
C VAL A 29 -6.07 -13.95 -0.65
N LEU A 30 -5.66 -12.82 -0.09
CA LEU A 30 -5.10 -11.68 -0.83
C LEU A 30 -3.60 -11.62 -0.58
N GLU A 31 -2.80 -11.49 -1.64
CA GLU A 31 -1.35 -11.31 -1.53
C GLU A 31 -1.00 -9.82 -1.63
N VAL A 32 -0.10 -9.35 -0.78
CA VAL A 32 0.49 -7.99 -0.83
C VAL A 32 1.99 -8.15 -1.05
N ASP A 33 2.56 -7.48 -2.04
CA ASP A 33 3.95 -7.72 -2.45
C ASP A 33 4.94 -7.39 -1.31
N VAL A 34 4.72 -6.28 -0.59
CA VAL A 34 5.45 -5.97 0.65
C VAL A 34 4.50 -5.38 1.69
N LEU A 35 4.58 -5.90 2.92
CA LEU A 35 3.94 -5.32 4.09
C LEU A 35 5.00 -5.04 5.15
N ALA A 36 5.06 -3.81 5.63
CA ALA A 36 5.87 -3.42 6.77
C ALA A 36 4.94 -2.91 7.88
N GLU A 37 5.09 -3.43 9.10
CA GLU A 37 4.33 -3.04 10.28
C GLU A 37 5.22 -2.44 11.35
N GLY A 38 4.66 -1.47 12.08
CA GLY A 38 5.23 -0.96 13.33
C GLY A 38 4.13 -0.73 14.35
N GLU A 39 4.53 -0.65 15.61
CA GLU A 39 3.64 -0.39 16.73
C GLU A 39 4.40 0.30 17.86
N ASP A 40 3.67 1.09 18.64
CA ASP A 40 4.10 1.60 19.94
C ASP A 40 3.07 1.22 21.02
N ALA A 41 3.14 1.87 22.18
CA ALA A 41 2.22 1.60 23.28
C ALA A 41 0.76 2.06 22.98
N ASP A 42 0.59 3.02 22.08
CA ASP A 42 -0.67 3.71 21.84
C ASP A 42 -1.32 3.31 20.53
N CYS A 43 -0.55 2.90 19.52
CA CYS A 43 -1.05 2.64 18.18
C CYS A 43 -0.18 1.69 17.35
N CYS A 44 -0.76 1.19 16.26
CA CYS A 44 -0.05 0.45 15.23
C CYS A 44 -0.21 1.11 13.86
N TRP A 45 0.73 0.83 12.96
CA TRP A 45 0.74 1.36 11.60
C TRP A 45 1.34 0.37 10.61
N ALA A 46 1.04 0.58 9.33
CA ALA A 46 1.63 -0.20 8.27
C ALA A 46 1.96 0.64 7.04
N LEU A 47 2.93 0.13 6.28
CA LEU A 47 3.31 0.57 4.94
C LEU A 47 3.19 -0.64 4.01
N ALA A 48 2.39 -0.50 2.95
CA ALA A 48 2.05 -1.60 2.06
C ALA A 48 2.38 -1.23 0.62
N PHE A 49 3.11 -2.10 -0.07
CA PHE A 49 3.48 -1.92 -1.46
C PHE A 49 2.80 -2.93 -2.36
N GLU A 50 2.35 -2.46 -3.52
CA GLU A 50 2.07 -3.27 -4.70
C GLU A 50 3.06 -2.89 -5.80
N LEU A 51 3.61 -3.88 -6.50
CA LEU A 51 4.55 -3.74 -7.58
C LEU A 51 3.96 -4.33 -8.86
N LYS A 52 4.05 -3.55 -9.95
CA LYS A 52 3.73 -4.02 -11.30
C LYS A 52 4.90 -3.76 -12.23
N ASN A 53 5.59 -4.85 -12.58
CA ASN A 53 6.62 -4.85 -13.60
C ASN A 53 5.98 -5.16 -14.96
N ARG A 54 5.34 -4.16 -15.58
CA ARG A 54 4.74 -4.27 -16.92
C ARG A 54 5.31 -3.23 -17.87
N ASP A 55 5.22 -3.52 -19.16
CA ASP A 55 5.62 -2.58 -20.21
C ASP A 55 4.60 -1.44 -20.38
N VAL A 56 5.00 -0.38 -21.08
CA VAL A 56 4.15 0.79 -21.39
C VAL A 56 2.85 0.42 -22.13
N LYS A 57 2.77 -0.78 -22.74
CA LYS A 57 1.59 -1.24 -23.49
C LYS A 57 0.56 -1.91 -22.59
N LYS A 58 0.93 -2.28 -21.36
CA LYS A 58 0.06 -2.92 -20.38
C LYS A 58 0.20 -2.24 -19.00
N PRO A 59 -0.16 -0.96 -18.86
CA PRO A 59 -0.16 -0.30 -17.56
C PRO A 59 -1.08 -1.05 -16.58
N PRO A 60 -0.92 -0.83 -15.26
CA PRO A 60 -1.85 -1.35 -14.27
C PRO A 60 -3.29 -1.01 -14.65
N SER A 61 -4.20 -1.98 -14.60
CA SER A 61 -5.61 -1.79 -14.92
C SER A 61 -6.40 -1.25 -13.73
N LEU A 62 -7.59 -0.70 -13.98
CA LEU A 62 -8.48 -0.25 -12.90
C LEU A 62 -8.88 -1.40 -11.96
N GLN A 63 -9.06 -2.61 -12.49
CA GLN A 63 -9.36 -3.80 -11.66
C GLN A 63 -8.21 -4.12 -10.70
N GLU A 64 -6.96 -4.02 -11.17
CA GLU A 64 -5.77 -4.22 -10.32
C GLU A 64 -5.64 -3.11 -9.26
N ALA A 65 -5.95 -1.86 -9.62
CA ALA A 65 -5.99 -0.75 -8.68
C ALA A 65 -7.08 -0.94 -7.60
N GLN A 66 -8.28 -1.34 -7.99
CA GLN A 66 -9.39 -1.65 -7.08
C GLN A 66 -9.07 -2.82 -6.16
N LEU A 67 -8.40 -3.85 -6.69
CA LEU A 67 -7.94 -4.97 -5.89
C LEU A 67 -6.94 -4.49 -4.84
N PHE A 68 -5.96 -3.65 -5.19
CA PHE A 68 -5.02 -3.11 -4.22
C PHE A 68 -5.72 -2.32 -3.11
N VAL A 69 -6.64 -1.41 -3.44
CA VAL A 69 -7.44 -0.68 -2.44
C VAL A 69 -8.22 -1.63 -1.53
N THR A 70 -8.70 -2.76 -2.06
CA THR A 70 -9.33 -3.82 -1.25
C THR A 70 -8.33 -4.48 -0.29
N LYS A 71 -7.10 -4.76 -0.73
CA LYS A 71 -6.02 -5.26 0.12
C LYS A 71 -5.73 -4.29 1.27
N ILE A 72 -5.66 -2.99 1.01
CA ILE A 72 -5.41 -1.94 2.02
C ILE A 72 -6.51 -1.91 3.09
N LYS A 73 -7.78 -1.99 2.68
CA LYS A 73 -8.91 -2.10 3.62
C LYS A 73 -8.78 -3.35 4.49
N GLY A 74 -8.37 -4.46 3.88
CA GLY A 74 -8.15 -5.72 4.59
C GLY A 74 -6.98 -5.67 5.58
N ILE A 75 -5.85 -5.04 5.24
CA ILE A 75 -4.72 -4.81 6.16
C ILE A 75 -5.19 -3.99 7.36
N LYS A 76 -5.89 -2.88 7.11
CA LYS A 76 -6.42 -2.02 8.19
C LYS A 76 -7.35 -2.80 9.12
N GLN A 77 -8.21 -3.64 8.57
CA GLN A 77 -9.09 -4.51 9.36
C GLN A 77 -8.29 -5.55 10.17
N SER A 78 -7.31 -6.20 9.56
CA SER A 78 -6.47 -7.20 10.22
C SER A 78 -5.66 -6.61 11.38
N LEU A 79 -5.08 -5.42 11.20
CA LEU A 79 -4.38 -4.69 12.25
C LEU A 79 -5.31 -4.35 13.43
N ALA A 80 -6.48 -3.80 13.12
CA ALA A 80 -7.47 -3.44 14.14
C ALA A 80 -7.96 -4.65 14.95
N GLN A 81 -8.06 -5.82 14.32
CA GLN A 81 -8.50 -7.06 14.98
C GLN A 81 -7.38 -7.75 15.78
N SER A 82 -6.13 -7.71 15.30
CA SER A 82 -5.04 -8.53 15.86
C SER A 82 -4.31 -7.86 17.02
N LYS A 83 -4.24 -6.53 17.06
CA LYS A 83 -3.38 -5.80 18.01
C LYS A 83 -4.12 -5.24 19.23
N GLY A 84 -5.44 -5.05 19.15
CA GLY A 84 -6.23 -4.47 20.24
C GLY A 84 -5.91 -3.00 20.55
N ILE A 85 -5.05 -2.35 19.77
CA ILE A 85 -4.70 -0.93 19.84
C ILE A 85 -5.13 -0.21 18.54
N PRO A 86 -5.40 1.11 18.59
CA PRO A 86 -5.78 1.90 17.43
C PRO A 86 -4.79 1.82 16.25
N VAL A 87 -5.33 1.76 15.03
CA VAL A 87 -4.52 1.90 13.80
C VAL A 87 -4.30 3.38 13.50
N LYS A 88 -3.06 3.86 13.62
CA LYS A 88 -2.65 5.24 13.30
C LYS A 88 -2.76 5.52 11.81
N PHE A 89 -2.14 4.69 10.97
CA PHE A 89 -2.23 4.78 9.52
C PHE A 89 -1.96 3.45 8.82
N VAL A 90 -2.41 3.34 7.57
CA VAL A 90 -1.91 2.37 6.60
C VAL A 90 -1.52 3.16 5.37
N CYS A 91 -0.22 3.26 5.10
CA CYS A 91 0.34 4.01 3.99
C CYS A 91 0.42 3.10 2.76
N PRO A 92 -0.36 3.35 1.70
CA PRO A 92 -0.37 2.49 0.52
C PRO A 92 0.49 3.08 -0.61
N VAL A 93 1.35 2.25 -1.18
CA VAL A 93 2.22 2.62 -2.30
C VAL A 93 2.01 1.65 -3.46
N TYR A 94 1.71 2.18 -4.65
CA TYR A 94 1.61 1.42 -5.88
C TYR A 94 2.78 1.81 -6.79
N LEU A 95 3.66 0.85 -7.06
CA LEU A 95 4.81 1.02 -7.94
C LEU A 95 4.54 0.40 -9.31
N SER A 96 4.77 1.17 -10.37
CA SER A 96 4.70 0.68 -11.75
C SER A 96 6.04 0.89 -12.46
N ALA A 97 6.56 -0.12 -13.15
CA ALA A 97 7.84 0.03 -13.86
C ALA A 97 7.79 1.12 -14.96
N LYS A 98 6.61 1.34 -15.57
CA LYS A 98 6.42 2.21 -16.75
C LYS A 98 5.21 3.13 -16.62
N GLY A 99 4.93 3.58 -15.40
CA GLY A 99 3.89 4.55 -15.12
C GLY A 99 2.48 3.98 -15.18
N PHE A 100 1.52 4.89 -15.19
CA PHE A 100 0.09 4.61 -15.06
C PHE A 100 -0.68 5.28 -16.20
N ALA A 101 -1.85 4.75 -16.54
CA ALA A 101 -2.79 5.54 -17.32
C ALA A 101 -3.27 6.71 -16.43
N PRO A 102 -3.35 7.96 -16.95
CA PRO A 102 -3.67 9.13 -16.12
C PRO A 102 -4.96 9.01 -15.31
N SER A 103 -6.00 8.38 -15.88
CA SER A 103 -7.27 8.14 -15.19
C SER A 103 -7.15 7.15 -14.03
N ILE A 104 -6.24 6.19 -14.12
CA ILE A 104 -6.01 5.18 -13.09
C ILE A 104 -5.16 5.78 -11.97
N GLU A 105 -4.15 6.58 -12.31
CA GLU A 105 -3.33 7.29 -11.33
C GLU A 105 -4.15 8.31 -10.52
N SER A 106 -4.96 9.13 -11.21
CA SER A 106 -5.87 10.06 -10.53
C SER A 106 -6.83 9.32 -9.60
N TRP A 107 -7.38 8.19 -10.06
CA TRP A 107 -8.25 7.36 -9.21
C TRP A 107 -7.50 6.81 -7.99
N LEU A 108 -6.26 6.32 -8.15
CA LEU A 108 -5.43 5.86 -7.04
C LEU A 108 -5.19 6.98 -6.01
N HIS A 109 -4.89 8.20 -6.47
CA HIS A 109 -4.70 9.37 -5.59
C HIS A 109 -5.98 9.74 -4.83
N GLU A 110 -7.15 9.68 -5.49
CA GLU A 110 -8.46 9.86 -4.83
C GLU A 110 -8.71 8.82 -3.73
N GLN A 111 -8.17 7.61 -3.88
CA GLN A 111 -8.23 6.56 -2.86
C GLN A 111 -7.14 6.71 -1.77
N GLY A 112 -6.28 7.73 -1.85
CA GLY A 112 -5.19 7.94 -0.89
C GLY A 112 -3.97 7.06 -1.13
N VAL A 113 -3.82 6.47 -2.33
CA VAL A 113 -2.68 5.64 -2.71
C VAL A 113 -1.59 6.50 -3.33
N LEU A 114 -0.37 6.34 -2.86
CA LEU A 114 0.82 6.96 -3.43
C LEU A 114 1.25 6.16 -4.66
N THR A 115 1.58 6.84 -5.75
CA THR A 115 2.10 6.21 -6.96
C THR A 115 3.53 6.65 -7.20
N ALA A 116 4.35 5.74 -7.72
CA ALA A 116 5.63 6.08 -8.30
C ALA A 116 5.95 5.11 -9.43
N ASP A 117 6.77 5.58 -10.36
CA ASP A 117 7.34 4.79 -11.43
C ASP A 117 8.85 4.98 -11.52
N TRP A 118 9.50 4.21 -12.39
CA TRP A 118 10.95 4.27 -12.54
C TRP A 118 11.44 5.66 -12.95
N GLU A 119 10.71 6.34 -13.82
CA GLU A 119 11.13 7.63 -14.40
C GLU A 119 10.98 8.78 -13.38
N SER A 120 9.89 8.77 -12.60
CA SER A 120 9.68 9.68 -11.47
C SER A 120 10.65 9.43 -10.32
N TRP A 121 11.07 8.18 -10.12
CA TRP A 121 12.07 7.83 -9.10
C TRP A 121 13.48 8.32 -9.48
N GLU A 122 13.92 8.12 -10.72
CA GLU A 122 15.26 8.56 -11.16
C GLU A 122 15.38 10.08 -11.26
N SER A 123 14.30 10.79 -11.60
CA SER A 123 14.31 12.26 -11.71
C SER A 123 14.30 12.99 -10.36
N SER A 124 14.12 12.26 -9.26
CA SER A 124 14.11 12.79 -7.89
C SER A 124 15.46 12.66 -7.16
N ASN A 125 16.50 12.12 -7.83
CA ASN A 125 17.88 12.02 -7.36
C ASN A 125 18.80 13.00 -8.09
#